data_AF-A0A497FH62-F1
#
_entry.id   AF-A0A497FH62-F1
#
_cell.length_a   1.000
_cell.length_b   1.000
_cell.length_c   1.000
_cell.angle_alpha   90.00
_cell.angle_beta   90.00
_cell.angle_gamma   90.00
#
_symmetry.space_group_name_H-M   'P 1'
#
loop_
_entity.id
_entity.type
_entity.pdbx_description
1 polymer ?
#
loop_
_entity_poly.entity_id
_entity_poly.type
_entity_poly.pdbx_seq_one_letter_code
_entity_poly.pdbx_strand_id
1 'polypeptide(L)'
;MEYYALKPPTGRPSWDYFLLYSASLVKRRYKGTFYFPGRTVLPVFIFNKKPDLDAFEKISRNDLSRSYKMICVKCGLCCVRNSGAFMFEHEYRKIVDQEGYPAVFPSKIFSIYKFGEVKVYFLGTERFGRCFFYDSSRGCTLRPAFKPIICIIQFCTLFAKKNGKIFLKVAVKNREGGASPVYKPVNHIEYNRIVEFLRAKVKKFTYRYR
;
A
#
# COMPACT_ATOMS: atom_id res chain seq x y z
N MET A 1 11.36 -7.23 20.51
CA MET A 1 10.64 -6.73 19.31
C MET A 1 9.74 -7.82 18.77
N GLU A 2 8.47 -7.50 18.57
CA GLU A 2 7.43 -8.44 18.13
C GLU A 2 6.78 -7.96 16.83
N TYR A 3 6.33 -8.92 16.02
CA TYR A 3 5.66 -8.64 14.75
C TYR A 3 4.16 -8.62 14.94
N TYR A 4 3.51 -7.60 14.37
CA TYR A 4 2.07 -7.49 14.36
C TYR A 4 1.59 -7.13 12.94
N ALA A 5 0.55 -7.80 12.46
CA ALA A 5 -0.12 -7.47 11.22
C ALA A 5 -1.27 -6.51 11.49
N LEU A 6 -1.48 -5.55 10.59
CA LEU A 6 -2.74 -4.82 10.53
C LEU A 6 -3.83 -5.81 10.11
N LYS A 7 -4.94 -5.86 10.85
CA LYS A 7 -6.06 -6.75 10.56
C LYS A 7 -6.66 -6.45 9.18
N PRO A 8 -7.32 -7.42 8.53
CA PRO A 8 -7.98 -7.19 7.26
C PRO A 8 -9.17 -6.22 7.41
N PRO A 9 -9.49 -5.47 6.34
CA PRO A 9 -10.70 -4.65 6.31
C PRO A 9 -11.95 -5.53 6.38
N THR A 10 -13.03 -4.94 6.87
CA THR A 10 -14.36 -5.57 6.99
C THR A 10 -15.34 -5.10 5.93
N GLY A 11 -14.99 -4.07 5.15
CA GLY A 11 -15.87 -3.40 4.20
C GLY A 11 -16.72 -2.29 4.84
N ARG A 12 -16.69 -2.15 6.18
CA ARG A 12 -17.37 -1.06 6.89
C ARG A 12 -16.44 0.15 6.95
N PRO A 13 -16.82 1.32 6.37
CA PRO A 13 -15.93 2.48 6.30
C PRO A 13 -15.35 2.91 7.66
N SER A 14 -16.18 2.97 8.71
CA SER A 14 -15.73 3.40 10.05
C SER A 14 -14.59 2.51 10.60
N TRP A 15 -14.67 1.20 10.36
CA TRP A 15 -13.65 0.25 10.78
C TRP A 15 -12.42 0.26 9.87
N ASP A 16 -12.64 0.29 8.55
CA ASP A 16 -11.54 0.22 7.58
C ASP A 16 -10.66 1.47 7.66
N TYR A 17 -11.25 2.66 7.84
CA TYR A 17 -10.50 3.88 8.09
C TYR A 17 -9.85 3.88 9.48
N PHE A 18 -10.46 3.27 10.50
CA PHE A 18 -9.80 3.07 11.80
C PHE A 18 -8.50 2.25 11.68
N LEU A 19 -8.52 1.15 10.91
CA LEU A 19 -7.32 0.34 10.67
C LEU A 19 -6.23 1.17 9.98
N LEU A 20 -6.59 1.89 8.92
CA LEU A 20 -5.65 2.72 8.17
C LEU A 20 -5.12 3.89 9.02
N TYR A 21 -5.97 4.52 9.83
CA TYR A 21 -5.57 5.59 10.74
C TYR A 21 -4.60 5.07 11.79
N SER A 22 -4.92 3.94 12.44
CA SER A 22 -4.02 3.28 13.40
C SER A 22 -2.66 2.96 12.80
N ALA A 23 -2.63 2.46 11.56
CA ALA A 23 -1.40 2.21 10.81
C ALA A 23 -0.60 3.49 10.50
N SER A 24 -1.29 4.61 10.20
CA SER A 24 -0.64 5.88 9.87
C SER A 24 0.14 6.48 11.04
N LEU A 25 -0.38 6.35 12.27
CA LEU A 25 0.27 6.83 13.48
C LEU A 25 1.58 6.09 13.78
N VAL A 26 1.71 4.85 13.31
CA VAL A 26 2.86 3.97 13.58
C VAL A 26 3.65 3.62 12.32
N LYS A 27 3.47 4.38 11.23
CA LYS A 27 4.07 4.17 9.91
C LYS A 27 5.58 3.91 9.93
N ARG A 28 6.32 4.58 10.82
CA ARG A 28 7.77 4.36 11.02
C ARG A 28 8.15 2.93 11.45
N ARG A 29 7.19 2.16 11.99
CA ARG A 29 7.36 0.78 12.44
C ARG A 29 7.05 -0.24 11.33
N TYR A 30 6.60 0.22 10.16
CA TYR A 30 6.24 -0.63 9.04
C TYR A 30 7.44 -1.42 8.52
N LYS A 31 7.27 -2.74 8.38
CA LYS A 31 8.33 -3.66 7.92
C LYS A 31 8.13 -4.11 6.48
N GLY A 32 6.88 -4.16 6.03
CA GLY A 32 6.49 -4.63 4.71
C GLY A 32 5.08 -5.20 4.72
N THR A 33 4.53 -5.39 3.53
CA THR A 33 3.26 -6.07 3.32
C THR A 33 3.56 -7.50 2.88
N PHE A 34 2.90 -8.48 3.49
CA PHE A 34 3.20 -9.88 3.31
C PHE A 34 1.96 -10.65 2.91
N TYR A 35 2.08 -11.52 1.91
CA TYR A 35 1.08 -12.54 1.65
C TYR A 35 1.34 -13.76 2.54
N PHE A 36 0.38 -14.07 3.40
CA PHE A 36 0.39 -15.25 4.25
C PHE A 36 -0.41 -16.37 3.56
N PRO A 37 0.23 -17.47 3.13
CA PRO A 37 -0.47 -18.58 2.48
C PRO A 37 -1.62 -19.11 3.35
N GLY A 38 -2.80 -19.31 2.74
CA GLY A 38 -4.01 -19.73 3.46
C GLY A 38 -4.74 -18.61 4.20
N ARG A 39 -4.20 -17.38 4.16
CA ARG A 39 -4.86 -16.17 4.69
C ARG A 39 -4.94 -15.14 3.58
N THR A 40 -4.35 -13.96 3.79
CA THR A 40 -4.41 -12.84 2.85
C THR A 40 -3.11 -12.03 2.87
N VAL A 41 -3.13 -10.91 2.17
CA VAL A 41 -2.06 -9.91 2.16
C VAL A 41 -2.27 -8.94 3.33
N LEU A 42 -1.31 -8.90 4.25
CA LEU A 42 -1.38 -8.10 5.47
C LEU A 42 -0.13 -7.21 5.63
N PRO A 43 -0.29 -5.91 5.92
CA PRO A 43 0.79 -5.02 6.32
C PRO A 43 1.34 -5.40 7.71
N VAL A 44 2.65 -5.57 7.84
CA VAL A 44 3.32 -5.98 9.09
C VAL A 44 4.18 -4.86 9.65
N PHE A 45 4.11 -4.69 10.96
CA PHE A 45 4.79 -3.67 11.76
C PHE A 45 5.59 -4.33 12.89
N ILE A 46 6.62 -3.65 13.38
CA ILE A 46 7.45 -4.10 14.51
C ILE A 46 7.25 -3.20 15.71
N PHE A 47 6.85 -3.80 16.84
CA PHE A 47 6.63 -3.05 18.07
C PHE A 47 7.57 -3.49 19.20
N ASN A 48 7.87 -2.53 20.08
CA ASN A 48 8.59 -2.75 21.34
C ASN A 48 7.64 -2.99 22.52
N LYS A 49 6.42 -2.44 22.43
CA LYS A 49 5.33 -2.59 23.39
C LYS A 49 4.07 -3.05 22.65
N LYS A 50 3.12 -3.66 23.35
CA LYS A 50 1.86 -4.14 22.78
C LYS A 50 1.12 -2.99 22.05
N PRO A 51 0.77 -3.12 20.76
CA PRO A 51 -0.02 -2.12 20.03
C PRO A 51 -1.52 -2.24 20.37
N ASP A 52 -2.35 -1.37 19.78
CA ASP A 52 -3.81 -1.52 19.84
C ASP A 52 -4.23 -2.84 19.17
N LEU A 53 -4.70 -3.78 19.97
CA LEU A 53 -5.08 -5.11 19.48
C LEU A 53 -6.37 -5.12 18.67
N ASP A 54 -7.14 -4.03 18.65
CA ASP A 54 -8.31 -3.95 17.78
C ASP A 54 -7.86 -3.77 16.34
N ALA A 55 -6.81 -2.98 16.10
CA ALA A 55 -6.23 -2.77 14.78
C ALA A 55 -5.23 -3.84 14.39
N PHE A 56 -4.46 -4.37 15.35
CA PHE A 56 -3.31 -5.22 15.08
C PHE A 56 -3.45 -6.61 15.69
N GLU A 57 -2.99 -7.63 14.98
CA GLU A 57 -2.88 -9.01 15.46
C GLU A 57 -1.43 -9.45 15.54
N LYS A 58 -1.08 -10.26 16.54
CA LYS A 58 0.29 -10.77 16.72
C LYS A 58 0.61 -11.81 15.64
N ILE A 59 1.80 -11.73 15.07
CA ILE A 59 2.29 -12.68 14.06
C ILE A 59 3.51 -13.40 14.60
N SER A 60 3.52 -14.73 14.49
CA SER A 60 4.68 -15.52 14.89
C SER A 60 5.82 -15.37 13.88
N ARG A 61 7.06 -15.59 14.33
CA ARG A 61 8.23 -15.60 13.42
C ARG A 61 8.13 -16.72 12.38
N ASN A 62 7.49 -17.83 12.72
CA ASN A 62 7.27 -18.97 11.84
C ASN A 62 6.27 -18.64 10.72
N ASP A 63 5.21 -17.89 11.02
CA ASP A 63 4.29 -17.43 9.98
C ASP A 63 4.98 -16.48 9.02
N LEU A 64 5.80 -15.58 9.56
CA LEU A 64 6.55 -14.61 8.76
C LEU A 64 7.58 -15.29 7.84
N SER A 65 8.28 -16.33 8.32
CA SER A 65 9.26 -17.07 7.49
C SER A 65 8.60 -17.83 6.33
N ARG A 66 7.35 -18.27 6.50
CA ARG A 66 6.56 -18.95 5.47
C ARG A 66 5.89 -17.98 4.49
N SER A 67 5.75 -16.71 4.86
CA SER A 67 5.09 -15.67 4.08
C SER A 67 5.93 -15.17 2.89
N TYR A 68 5.27 -14.45 1.98
CA TYR A 68 5.88 -13.80 0.82
C TYR A 68 5.85 -12.29 1.03
N LYS A 69 6.99 -11.61 1.04
CA LYS A 69 7.04 -10.14 1.16
C LYS A 69 6.71 -9.49 -0.18
N MET A 70 5.64 -8.72 -0.27
CA MET A 70 5.25 -8.03 -1.51
C MET A 70 6.30 -6.99 -1.93
N ILE A 71 6.49 -6.84 -3.24
CA ILE A 71 7.45 -5.90 -3.83
C ILE A 71 6.71 -4.87 -4.69
N CYS A 72 6.89 -3.59 -4.39
CA CYS A 72 6.44 -2.51 -5.26
C CYS A 72 7.60 -2.15 -6.19
N VAL A 73 7.41 -2.39 -7.49
CA VAL A 73 8.41 -2.08 -8.53
C VAL A 73 8.34 -0.63 -9.01
N LYS A 74 7.53 0.19 -8.32
CA LYS A 74 7.32 1.62 -8.61
C LYS A 74 6.97 1.89 -10.08
N CYS A 75 6.17 1.02 -10.70
CA CYS A 75 5.78 1.17 -12.11
C CYS A 75 4.80 2.34 -12.34
N GLY A 76 4.07 2.77 -11.31
CA GLY A 76 3.09 3.87 -11.40
C GLY A 76 1.66 3.43 -11.74
N LEU A 77 1.40 2.13 -11.94
CA LEU A 77 0.06 1.63 -12.28
C LEU A 77 -1.01 2.02 -11.26
N CYS A 78 -0.70 1.97 -9.96
CA CYS A 78 -1.62 2.39 -8.90
C CYS A 78 -1.82 3.91 -8.83
N CYS A 79 -0.99 4.70 -9.51
CA CYS A 79 -1.06 6.16 -9.46
C CYS A 79 -1.77 6.77 -10.67
N VAL A 80 -1.77 6.09 -11.83
CA VAL A 80 -2.19 6.71 -13.09
C VAL A 80 -3.69 6.72 -13.37
N ARG A 81 -4.48 5.88 -12.70
CA ARG A 81 -5.93 5.81 -12.91
C ARG A 81 -6.62 5.35 -11.65
N ASN A 82 -7.71 6.02 -11.27
CA ASN A 82 -8.50 5.72 -10.08
C ASN A 82 -7.61 5.40 -8.89
N SER A 83 -6.61 6.25 -8.64
CA SER A 83 -5.52 5.92 -7.73
C SER A 83 -6.01 5.54 -6.33
N GLY A 84 -7.18 6.06 -5.94
CA GLY A 84 -7.76 5.83 -4.61
C GLY A 84 -6.86 6.34 -3.49
N ALA A 85 -5.81 7.08 -3.84
CA ALA A 85 -4.82 7.56 -2.91
C ALA A 85 -5.43 8.70 -2.10
N PHE A 86 -5.18 8.66 -0.79
CA PHE A 86 -5.67 9.66 0.15
C PHE A 86 -4.64 9.86 1.26
N MET A 87 -4.87 10.90 2.07
CA MET A 87 -4.08 11.22 3.25
C MET A 87 -5.01 11.53 4.41
N PHE A 88 -4.63 11.11 5.61
CA PHE A 88 -5.23 11.68 6.82
C PHE A 88 -4.69 13.08 7.08
N GLU A 89 -5.46 13.91 7.78
CA GLU A 89 -5.09 15.29 8.09
C GLU A 89 -3.69 15.45 8.69
N HIS A 90 -3.30 14.61 9.65
CA HIS A 90 -1.98 14.68 10.27
C HIS A 90 -0.83 14.30 9.31
N GLU A 91 -1.12 13.54 8.24
CA GLU A 91 -0.14 13.27 7.19
C GLU A 91 -0.08 14.43 6.19
N TYR A 92 -1.24 15.02 5.86
CA TYR A 92 -1.34 16.19 5.00
C TYR A 92 -0.61 17.40 5.60
N ARG A 93 -0.88 17.74 6.87
CA ARG A 93 -0.23 18.87 7.56
C ARG A 93 1.30 18.76 7.52
N LYS A 94 1.85 17.57 7.78
CA LYS A 94 3.31 17.33 7.66
C LYS A 94 3.89 17.67 6.29
N ILE A 95 3.13 17.46 5.22
CA ILE A 95 3.56 17.79 3.85
C ILE A 95 3.47 19.30 3.62
N VAL A 96 2.37 19.93 4.02
CA VAL A 96 2.20 21.38 3.88
C VAL A 96 3.30 22.12 4.64
N ASP A 97 3.53 21.74 5.90
CA ASP A 97 4.47 22.41 6.79
C ASP A 97 5.94 22.24 6.34
N GLN A 98 6.30 21.10 5.74
CA GLN A 98 7.70 20.76 5.45
C GLN A 98 8.09 20.86 3.98
N GLU A 99 7.12 20.77 3.06
CA GLU A 99 7.38 20.79 1.62
C GLU A 99 6.63 21.93 0.90
N GLY A 100 5.87 22.77 1.63
CA GLY A 100 5.32 24.02 1.11
C GLY A 100 4.26 23.83 0.02
N TYR A 101 3.43 22.78 0.12
CA TYR A 101 2.43 22.50 -0.92
C TYR A 101 1.18 23.38 -0.78
N PRO A 102 0.80 24.13 -1.82
CA PRO A 102 -0.33 25.07 -1.79
C PRO A 102 -1.69 24.43 -2.10
N ALA A 103 -1.75 23.11 -2.32
CA ALA A 103 -2.95 22.47 -2.86
C ALA A 103 -4.01 22.21 -1.78
N VAL A 104 -5.19 22.80 -1.96
CA VAL A 104 -6.43 22.40 -1.29
C VAL A 104 -6.94 21.14 -1.98
N PHE A 105 -6.69 19.98 -1.39
CA PHE A 105 -7.26 18.73 -1.89
C PHE A 105 -8.73 18.59 -1.48
N PRO A 106 -9.59 17.99 -2.33
CA PRO A 106 -10.92 17.55 -1.92
C PRO A 106 -10.82 16.70 -0.66
N SER A 107 -11.70 16.97 0.30
CA SER A 107 -11.66 16.29 1.59
C SER A 107 -13.05 15.87 2.05
N LYS A 108 -13.08 14.84 2.89
CA LYS A 108 -14.30 14.36 3.55
C LYS A 108 -13.98 14.00 5.00
N ILE A 109 -14.94 14.26 5.87
CA ILE A 109 -14.88 13.84 7.27
C ILE A 109 -15.50 12.44 7.38
N PHE A 110 -14.81 11.56 8.10
CA PHE A 110 -15.27 10.22 8.42
C PHE A 110 -15.34 10.06 9.93
N SER A 111 -16.45 9.54 10.44
CA SER A 111 -16.53 9.08 11.82
C SER A 111 -15.96 7.66 11.90
N ILE A 112 -14.82 7.52 12.58
CA ILE A 112 -14.06 6.27 12.66
C ILE A 112 -14.02 5.73 14.08
N TYR A 113 -14.00 4.40 14.19
CA TYR A 113 -13.94 3.71 15.47
C TYR A 113 -12.75 4.20 16.31
N LYS A 114 -12.99 4.42 17.62
CA LYS A 114 -12.06 4.94 18.66
C LYS A 114 -11.47 6.34 18.48
N PHE A 115 -11.46 6.92 17.27
CA PHE A 115 -10.84 8.24 17.03
C PHE A 115 -11.84 9.35 16.68
N GLY A 116 -13.13 9.03 16.56
CA GLY A 116 -14.17 10.03 16.27
C GLY A 116 -14.04 10.56 14.84
N GLU A 117 -14.22 11.86 14.66
CA GLU A 117 -14.16 12.48 13.34
C GLU A 117 -12.72 12.70 12.87
N VAL A 118 -12.41 12.16 11.69
CA VAL A 118 -11.13 12.37 11.02
C VAL A 118 -11.33 12.91 9.61
N LYS A 119 -10.53 13.90 9.25
CA LYS A 119 -10.52 14.48 7.90
C LYS A 119 -9.56 13.71 6.99
N VAL A 120 -10.06 13.33 5.83
CA VAL A 120 -9.34 12.60 4.79
C VAL A 120 -9.29 13.45 3.53
N TYR A 121 -8.09 13.65 2.99
CA TYR A 121 -7.81 14.39 1.76
C TYR A 121 -7.56 13.41 0.61
N PHE A 122 -8.31 13.53 -0.48
CA PHE A 122 -8.17 12.67 -1.66
C PHE A 122 -7.13 13.22 -2.64
N LEU A 123 -6.21 12.37 -3.06
CA LEU A 123 -5.08 12.74 -3.92
C LEU A 123 -5.34 12.45 -5.40
N GLY A 124 -6.37 11.67 -5.72
CA GLY A 124 -6.75 11.30 -7.09
C GLY A 124 -7.50 12.41 -7.83
N THR A 125 -6.96 13.63 -7.86
CA THR A 125 -7.66 14.83 -8.37
C THR A 125 -7.40 15.12 -9.84
N GLU A 126 -6.41 14.46 -10.44
CA GLU A 126 -6.07 14.64 -11.85
C GLU A 126 -7.03 13.84 -12.75
N ARG A 127 -6.95 14.08 -14.07
CA ARG A 127 -7.77 13.38 -15.08
C ARG A 127 -7.78 11.86 -14.86
N PHE A 128 -8.96 11.24 -14.95
CA PHE A 128 -9.19 9.81 -14.68
C PHE A 128 -8.81 9.33 -13.27
N GLY A 129 -8.82 10.24 -12.28
CA GLY A 129 -8.47 9.92 -10.90
C GLY A 129 -6.98 9.65 -10.67
N ARG A 130 -6.13 10.17 -11.56
CA ARG A 130 -4.67 10.10 -11.40
C ARG A 130 -4.27 10.82 -10.10
N CYS A 131 -3.27 10.28 -9.42
CA CYS A 131 -2.72 10.91 -8.22
C CYS A 131 -2.01 12.22 -8.60
N PHE A 132 -2.33 13.30 -7.90
CA PHE A 132 -1.72 14.63 -8.05
C PHE A 132 -0.19 14.59 -7.97
N PHE A 133 0.34 13.78 -7.05
CA PHE A 133 1.79 13.65 -6.86
C PHE A 133 2.45 12.66 -7.84
N TYR A 134 1.79 12.25 -8.92
CA TYR A 134 2.36 11.34 -9.90
C TYR A 134 2.62 12.03 -11.23
N ASP A 135 3.91 12.15 -11.56
CA ASP A 135 4.38 12.57 -12.86
C ASP A 135 4.80 11.36 -13.70
N SER A 136 4.44 11.34 -14.99
CA SER A 136 4.73 10.19 -15.86
C SER A 136 6.21 10.06 -16.25
N SER A 137 6.98 11.15 -16.16
CA SER A 137 8.41 11.17 -16.45
C SER A 137 9.28 10.94 -15.22
N ARG A 138 8.86 11.43 -14.04
CA ARG A 138 9.60 11.39 -12.77
C ARG A 138 9.07 10.36 -11.78
N GLY A 139 7.85 9.85 -11.99
CA GLY A 139 7.15 8.99 -11.06
C GLY A 139 6.48 9.77 -9.92
N CYS A 140 6.39 9.13 -8.75
CA CYS A 140 5.81 9.79 -7.56
C CYS A 140 6.77 10.88 -7.04
N THR A 141 6.30 12.12 -6.98
CA THR A 141 7.07 13.29 -6.55
C THR A 141 7.20 13.39 -5.02
N LEU A 142 6.33 12.71 -4.26
CA LEU A 142 6.46 12.64 -2.80
C LEU A 142 7.69 11.83 -2.38
N ARG A 143 8.53 12.44 -1.54
CA ARG A 143 9.65 11.76 -0.89
C ARG A 143 9.13 10.63 0.00
N PRO A 144 9.90 9.53 0.18
CA PRO A 144 9.45 8.36 0.93
C PRO A 144 8.92 8.64 2.34
N ALA A 145 9.50 9.60 3.07
CA ALA A 145 9.08 9.97 4.43
C ALA A 145 7.65 10.55 4.50
N PHE A 146 7.22 11.22 3.43
CA PHE A 146 5.93 11.90 3.34
C PHE A 146 4.81 11.06 2.72
N LYS A 147 5.14 9.90 2.14
CA LYS A 147 4.12 9.05 1.53
C LYS A 147 3.04 8.70 2.55
N PRO A 148 1.76 8.84 2.22
CA PRO A 148 0.69 8.48 3.14
C PRO A 148 0.67 6.97 3.37
N ILE A 149 0.07 6.56 4.48
CA ILE A 149 0.05 5.14 4.87
C ILE A 149 -0.51 4.25 3.76
N ILE A 150 -1.58 4.68 3.07
CA ILE A 150 -2.24 3.90 2.03
C ILE A 150 -1.26 3.57 0.90
N CYS A 151 -0.43 4.54 0.48
CA CYS A 151 0.60 4.37 -0.53
C CYS A 151 1.77 3.47 -0.09
N ILE A 152 1.98 3.32 1.22
CA ILE A 152 3.08 2.53 1.79
C ILE A 152 2.68 1.07 1.98
N ILE A 153 1.42 0.80 2.30
CA ILE A 153 0.93 -0.55 2.60
C ILE A 153 0.24 -1.22 1.40
N GLN A 154 -0.21 -0.44 0.41
CA GLN A 154 -0.87 -0.94 -0.79
C GLN A 154 0.17 -1.41 -1.81
N PHE A 155 0.19 -2.72 -2.07
CA PHE A 155 1.04 -3.34 -3.08
C PHE A 155 0.21 -4.04 -4.12
N CYS A 156 0.68 -4.05 -5.37
CA CYS A 156 0.23 -5.06 -6.30
C CYS A 156 0.77 -6.42 -5.84
N THR A 157 -0.07 -7.45 -5.89
CA THR A 157 0.35 -8.82 -5.54
C THR A 157 1.12 -9.49 -6.69
N LEU A 158 1.75 -8.72 -7.57
CA LEU A 158 2.39 -9.25 -8.78
C LEU A 158 3.76 -9.85 -8.47
N PHE A 159 4.56 -9.13 -7.67
CA PHE A 159 5.90 -9.56 -7.29
C PHE A 159 6.01 -9.74 -5.79
N ALA A 160 6.77 -10.75 -5.39
CA ALA A 160 7.09 -11.01 -4.00
C ALA A 160 8.53 -11.48 -3.81
N LYS A 161 9.06 -11.32 -2.60
CA LYS A 161 10.35 -11.85 -2.17
C LYS A 161 10.14 -12.89 -1.08
N LYS A 162 10.82 -14.03 -1.19
CA LYS A 162 10.86 -15.06 -0.14
C LYS A 162 12.24 -15.72 -0.15
N ASN A 163 12.87 -15.84 1.02
CA ASN A 163 14.20 -16.45 1.19
C ASN A 163 15.24 -15.95 0.17
N GLY A 164 15.33 -14.62 0.00
CA GLY A 164 16.26 -14.00 -0.95
C GLY A 164 15.81 -14.00 -2.41
N LYS A 165 14.92 -14.91 -2.82
CA LYS A 165 14.46 -15.07 -4.21
C LYS A 165 13.25 -14.21 -4.54
N ILE A 166 13.16 -13.75 -5.79
CA ILE A 166 12.01 -13.02 -6.33
C ILE A 166 11.04 -14.02 -6.95
N PHE A 167 9.76 -13.78 -6.77
CA PHE A 167 8.67 -14.57 -7.31
C PHE A 167 7.68 -13.67 -8.05
N LEU A 168 7.14 -14.21 -9.14
CA LEU A 168 6.07 -13.63 -9.94
C LEU A 168 4.76 -14.38 -9.69
N LYS A 169 3.67 -13.65 -9.49
CA LYS A 169 2.32 -14.21 -9.47
C LYS A 169 1.92 -14.60 -10.90
N VAL A 170 1.77 -15.90 -11.14
CA VAL A 170 1.46 -16.45 -12.47
C VAL A 170 0.01 -16.93 -12.59
N ALA A 171 -0.66 -17.17 -11.47
CA ALA A 171 -2.05 -17.62 -11.46
C ALA A 171 -2.73 -17.27 -10.13
N VAL A 172 -4.04 -17.49 -10.09
CA VAL A 172 -4.84 -17.55 -8.86
C VAL A 172 -5.57 -18.88 -8.89
N LYS A 173 -5.44 -19.68 -7.82
CA LYS A 173 -6.18 -20.92 -7.65
C LYS A 173 -7.32 -20.69 -6.67
N ASN A 174 -8.51 -21.15 -7.01
CA ASN A 174 -9.61 -21.23 -6.05
C ASN A 174 -9.33 -22.39 -5.09
N ARG A 175 -9.48 -22.13 -3.80
CA ARG A 175 -9.44 -23.14 -2.74
C ARG A 175 -10.64 -22.91 -1.83
N GLU A 176 -10.99 -23.91 -1.03
CA GLU A 176 -11.91 -23.72 0.10
C GLU A 176 -11.36 -22.58 0.98
N GLY A 177 -12.15 -21.52 1.18
CA GLY A 177 -11.71 -20.30 1.86
C GLY A 177 -11.19 -19.17 0.97
N GLY A 178 -11.17 -19.33 -0.37
CA GLY A 178 -11.02 -18.22 -1.33
C GLY A 178 -9.87 -18.35 -2.34
N ALA A 179 -9.61 -17.25 -3.03
CA ALA A 179 -8.67 -17.20 -4.15
C ALA A 179 -7.21 -17.02 -3.67
N SER A 180 -6.36 -18.02 -3.95
CA SER A 180 -4.96 -18.04 -3.52
C SER A 180 -3.99 -17.76 -4.68
N PRO A 181 -3.12 -16.73 -4.61
CA PRO A 181 -2.11 -16.49 -5.62
C PRO A 181 -1.07 -17.61 -5.69
N VAL A 182 -0.70 -18.01 -6.91
CA VAL A 182 0.40 -18.93 -7.20
C VAL A 182 1.61 -18.14 -7.64
N TYR A 183 2.71 -18.33 -6.94
CA TYR A 183 3.98 -17.65 -7.16
C TYR A 183 5.02 -18.63 -7.72
N LYS A 184 5.69 -18.24 -8.81
CA LYS A 184 6.84 -18.98 -9.36
C LYS A 184 8.12 -18.14 -9.23
N PRO A 185 9.28 -18.75 -8.95
CA PRO A 185 10.54 -18.03 -8.93
C PRO A 185 10.81 -17.42 -10.31
N VAL A 186 11.39 -16.22 -10.33
CA VAL A 186 11.70 -15.49 -11.56
C VAL A 186 13.15 -15.00 -11.48
N ASN A 187 13.86 -15.06 -12.60
CA ASN A 187 15.23 -14.54 -12.70
C ASN A 187 15.23 -13.01 -12.90
N HIS A 188 16.40 -12.38 -12.79
CA HIS A 188 16.53 -10.93 -12.90
C HIS A 188 16.18 -10.38 -14.30
N ILE A 189 16.44 -11.15 -15.36
CA ILE A 189 16.17 -10.75 -16.75
C ILE A 189 14.66 -10.66 -16.97
N GLU A 190 13.93 -11.71 -16.64
CA GLU A 190 12.47 -11.75 -16.77
C GLU A 190 11.80 -10.72 -15.85
N TYR A 191 12.29 -10.57 -14.62
CA TYR A 191 11.83 -9.53 -13.69
C TYR A 191 11.96 -8.12 -14.31
N ASN A 192 13.13 -7.77 -14.85
CA ASN A 192 13.36 -6.46 -15.45
C ASN A 192 12.48 -6.23 -16.68
N ARG A 193 12.36 -7.23 -17.56
CA ARG A 193 11.50 -7.15 -18.76
C ARG A 193 10.05 -6.86 -18.39
N ILE A 194 9.50 -7.52 -17.37
CA ILE A 194 8.13 -7.27 -16.91
C ILE A 194 8.02 -5.87 -16.31
N VAL A 195 8.99 -5.44 -15.49
CA VAL A 195 8.98 -4.09 -14.90
C VAL A 195 8.98 -3.00 -15.98
N GLU A 196 9.80 -3.14 -17.01
CA GLU A 196 9.85 -2.24 -18.16
C GLU A 196 8.54 -2.22 -18.92
N PHE A 197 7.95 -3.39 -19.19
CA PHE A 197 6.64 -3.48 -19.81
C PHE A 197 5.56 -2.74 -19.02
N LEU A 198 5.53 -2.89 -17.69
CA LEU A 198 4.56 -2.19 -16.83
C LEU A 198 4.77 -0.67 -16.86
N ARG A 199 6.02 -0.20 -16.88
CA ARG A 199 6.36 1.23 -17.00
C ARG A 199 5.97 1.78 -18.38
N ALA A 200 6.22 1.03 -19.45
CA ALA A 200 5.84 1.41 -20.81
C ALA A 200 4.31 1.50 -20.94
N LYS A 201 3.56 0.57 -20.35
CA LYS A 201 2.09 0.61 -20.28
C LYS A 201 1.59 1.89 -19.60
N VAL A 202 2.22 2.27 -18.50
CA VAL A 202 1.93 3.52 -17.77
C VAL A 202 2.22 4.75 -18.63
N LYS A 203 3.39 4.81 -19.29
CA LYS A 203 3.72 5.90 -20.22
C LYS A 203 2.67 6.02 -21.33
N LYS A 204 2.36 4.93 -22.03
CA LYS A 204 1.35 4.91 -23.11
C LYS A 204 -0.01 5.43 -22.64
N PHE A 205 -0.43 5.04 -21.44
CA PHE A 205 -1.66 5.55 -20.85
C PHE A 205 -1.58 7.07 -20.64
N THR A 206 -0.50 7.57 -20.05
CA THR A 206 -0.36 9.01 -19.77
C THR A 206 -0.18 9.87 -21.03
N TYR A 207 0.41 9.35 -22.11
CA TYR A 207 0.57 10.07 -23.39
C TYR A 207 -0.71 10.10 -24.23
N ARG A 208 -1.50 9.02 -24.23
CA ARG A 208 -2.75 8.94 -25.00
C ARG A 208 -3.81 9.95 -24.57
N TYR A 209 -3.63 10.57 -23.39
CA TYR A 209 -4.59 11.47 -22.78
C TYR A 209 -3.97 12.78 -22.26
N ARG A 210 -2.77 13.13 -22.74
CA ARG A 210 -2.29 14.52 -22.76
C ARG A 210 -3.06 15.26 -23.84
#